data_AF-A0AAN8GJS7-F1
#
_entry.id   AF-A0AAN8GJS7-F1
#
_cell.length_a   1.000
_cell.length_b   1.000
_cell.length_c   1.000
_cell.angle_alpha   90.00
_cell.angle_beta   90.00
_cell.angle_gamma   90.00
#
_symmetry.space_group_name_H-M   'P 1'
#
loop_
_entity.id
_entity.type
_entity.pdbx_description
1 polymer ?
#
loop_
_entity_poly.entity_id
_entity_poly.type
_entity_poly.pdbx_seq_one_letter_code
_entity_poly.pdbx_strand_id
1 'polypeptide(L)'
;MQRIQTSVIKASIAITECLNLIMKNRSEMPKKTTSALVGKLGDAIALNSNAVIEIILRRKHLTKPHLKEEYKPLCAPGAPVSFDELMGDDLARSMRRYYRHKPPEKKGGGKTQYTN
;
A
#
# COMPACT_ATOMS: atom_id res chain seq x y z
N MET A 1 -8.57 -6.50 -10.95
CA MET A 1 -8.03 -5.43 -10.08
C MET A 1 -7.92 -4.07 -10.76
N GLN A 2 -7.48 -3.98 -12.03
CA GLN A 2 -7.35 -2.70 -12.75
C GLN A 2 -8.63 -1.84 -12.78
N ARG A 3 -9.80 -2.42 -13.08
CA ARG A 3 -11.08 -1.67 -13.10
C ARG A 3 -11.40 -0.95 -11.79
N ILE A 4 -11.09 -1.57 -10.65
CA ILE A 4 -11.30 -0.98 -9.31
C ILE A 4 -10.34 0.19 -9.09
N GLN A 5 -9.07 0.03 -9.47
CA GLN A 5 -8.08 1.12 -9.39
C GLN A 5 -8.43 2.30 -10.29
N THR A 6 -8.89 2.02 -11.52
CA THR A 6 -9.36 3.07 -12.42
C THR A 6 -10.54 3.83 -11.81
N SER A 7 -11.46 3.13 -11.13
CA SER A 7 -12.57 3.77 -10.42
C SER A 7 -12.09 4.68 -9.29
N VAL A 8 -11.13 4.22 -8.47
CA VAL A 8 -10.54 5.00 -7.37
C VAL A 8 -9.81 6.24 -7.88
N ILE A 9 -9.07 6.13 -8.99
CA ILE A 9 -8.39 7.28 -9.62
C ILE A 9 -9.42 8.28 -10.14
N LYS A 10 -10.47 7.81 -10.83
CA LYS A 10 -11.55 8.69 -11.31
C LYS A 10 -12.28 9.39 -10.17
N ALA A 11 -12.48 8.70 -9.04
CA ALA A 11 -13.03 9.32 -7.83
C ALA A 11 -12.12 10.43 -7.28
N SER A 12 -10.80 10.22 -7.23
CA SER A 12 -9.84 11.26 -6.83
C SER A 12 -9.88 12.48 -7.75
N ILE A 13 -10.01 12.28 -9.06
CA ILE A 13 -10.15 13.36 -10.05
C ILE A 13 -11.43 14.16 -9.75
N ALA A 14 -12.57 13.49 -9.61
CA ALA A 14 -13.84 14.15 -9.32
C ALA A 14 -13.82 14.94 -8.00
N ILE A 15 -13.22 14.39 -6.94
CA ILE A 15 -13.03 15.08 -5.66
C ILE A 15 -12.23 16.38 -5.86
N THR A 16 -11.16 16.31 -6.65
CA THR A 16 -10.29 17.45 -6.94
C THR A 16 -11.01 18.52 -7.77
N GLU A 17 -11.82 18.11 -8.75
CA GLU A 17 -12.66 19.00 -9.54
C GLU A 17 -13.71 19.71 -8.67
N CYS A 18 -14.37 18.98 -7.77
CA CYS A 18 -15.30 19.57 -6.81
C CYS A 18 -14.61 20.61 -5.91
N LEU A 19 -13.41 20.31 -5.42
CA LEU A 19 -12.64 21.26 -4.63
C LEU A 19 -12.29 22.51 -5.44
N ASN A 20 -11.87 22.35 -6.70
CA ASN A 20 -11.56 23.47 -7.60
C ASN A 20 -12.78 24.37 -7.85
N LEU A 21 -13.96 23.78 -8.03
CA LEU A 21 -15.22 24.53 -8.16
C LEU A 21 -15.54 25.34 -6.90
N ILE A 22 -15.35 24.75 -5.71
CA ILE A 22 -15.54 25.46 -4.44
C ILE A 22 -14.54 26.62 -4.31
N MET A 23 -13.28 26.41 -4.69
CA MET A 23 -12.25 27.46 -4.63
C MET A 23 -12.57 28.63 -5.56
N LYS A 24 -13.04 28.36 -6.78
CA LYS A 24 -13.40 29.39 -7.76
C LYS A 24 -14.61 30.23 -7.34
N ASN A 25 -15.59 29.62 -6.68
CA ASN A 25 -16.84 30.29 -6.28
C ASN A 25 -16.86 30.68 -4.79
N ARG A 26 -15.69 30.70 -4.12
CA ARG A 26 -15.59 30.89 -2.66
C ARG A 26 -16.20 32.22 -2.18
N SER A 27 -16.13 33.27 -2.98
CA SER A 27 -16.70 34.60 -2.68
C SER A 27 -18.23 34.63 -2.74
N GLU A 28 -18.84 33.73 -3.51
CA GLU A 28 -20.29 33.67 -3.75
C GLU A 28 -20.99 32.70 -2.79
N MET A 29 -20.22 31.83 -2.13
CA MET A 29 -20.73 30.80 -1.25
C MET A 29 -20.70 31.23 0.24
N PRO A 30 -21.76 30.94 1.02
CA PRO A 30 -21.74 31.15 2.46
C PRO A 30 -20.60 30.36 3.12
N LYS A 31 -19.80 31.02 3.97
CA LYS A 31 -18.63 30.40 4.65
C LYS A 31 -18.96 29.08 5.36
N LYS A 32 -20.13 29.01 6.00
CA LYS A 32 -20.60 27.79 6.70
C LYS A 32 -20.81 26.63 5.73
N THR A 33 -21.41 26.88 4.56
CA THR A 33 -21.63 25.89 3.50
C THR A 33 -20.31 25.44 2.90
N THR A 34 -19.41 26.37 2.59
CA THR A 34 -18.06 26.08 2.08
C THR A 34 -17.27 25.19 3.05
N SER A 35 -17.29 25.51 4.34
CA SER A 35 -16.61 24.71 5.37
C SER A 35 -17.19 23.30 5.48
N ALA A 36 -18.52 23.15 5.44
CA ALA A 36 -19.16 21.84 5.47
C ALA A 36 -18.82 20.99 4.24
N LEU A 37 -18.79 21.60 3.05
CA LEU A 37 -18.42 20.90 1.81
C LEU A 37 -16.96 20.45 1.81
N VAL A 38 -16.04 21.30 2.27
CA VAL A 38 -14.62 20.92 2.42
C VAL A 38 -14.47 19.78 3.41
N GLY A 39 -15.22 19.78 4.53
CA GLY A 39 -15.24 18.66 5.48
C GLY A 39 -15.67 17.36 4.81
N LYS A 40 -16.78 17.38 4.05
CA LYS A 40 -17.25 16.20 3.30
C LYS A 40 -16.28 15.71 2.23
N LEU A 41 -15.56 16.62 1.57
CA LEU A 41 -14.49 16.24 0.64
C LEU A 41 -13.32 15.57 1.38
N GLY A 42 -12.99 16.03 2.59
CA GLY A 42 -12.04 15.35 3.47
C GLY A 42 -12.47 13.91 3.80
N ASP A 43 -13.73 13.72 4.19
CA ASP A 43 -14.29 12.37 4.42
C ASP A 43 -14.21 11.50 3.16
N ALA A 44 -14.53 12.06 1.99
CA ALA A 44 -14.45 11.36 0.71
C ALA A 44 -13.01 10.93 0.38
N ILE A 45 -12.02 11.78 0.67
CA ILE A 45 -10.60 11.43 0.51
C ILE A 45 -10.23 10.29 1.46
N ALA A 46 -10.63 10.34 2.73
CA ALA A 46 -10.34 9.30 3.70
C ALA A 46 -10.92 7.93 3.27
N LEU A 47 -12.17 7.92 2.81
CA LEU A 47 -12.82 6.72 2.27
C LEU A 47 -12.10 6.19 1.01
N ASN A 48 -11.72 7.07 0.10
CA ASN A 48 -11.02 6.68 -1.12
C ASN A 48 -9.62 6.11 -0.81
N SER A 49 -8.92 6.68 0.17
CA SER A 49 -7.65 6.16 0.68
C SER A 49 -7.78 4.77 1.31
N ASN A 50 -8.84 4.52 2.09
CA ASN A 50 -9.11 3.18 2.61
C ASN A 50 -9.31 2.15 1.47
N ALA A 51 -10.04 2.53 0.41
CA ALA A 51 -10.20 1.67 -0.76
C ALA A 51 -8.85 1.38 -1.46
N VAL A 52 -7.93 2.34 -1.50
CA VAL A 52 -6.56 2.13 -2.00
C VAL A 52 -5.81 1.10 -1.15
N ILE A 53 -5.89 1.19 0.18
CA ILE A 53 -5.22 0.26 1.10
C ILE A 53 -5.73 -1.18 0.85
N GLU A 54 -7.04 -1.38 0.76
CA GLU A 54 -7.64 -2.68 0.46
C GLU A 54 -7.17 -3.27 -0.88
N ILE A 55 -7.06 -2.43 -1.91
CA ILE A 55 -6.50 -2.83 -3.20
C ILE A 55 -5.05 -3.28 -3.07
N ILE A 56 -4.24 -2.58 -2.27
CA ILE A 56 -2.83 -2.91 -2.04
C ILE A 56 -2.72 -4.25 -1.30
N LEU A 57 -3.49 -4.45 -0.23
CA LEU A 57 -3.51 -5.72 0.51
C LEU A 57 -3.91 -6.89 -0.41
N ARG A 58 -4.90 -6.67 -1.27
CA ARG A 58 -5.33 -7.68 -2.23
C ARG A 58 -4.29 -7.96 -3.30
N ARG A 59 -3.58 -6.93 -3.80
CA ARG A 59 -2.41 -7.13 -4.68
C ARG A 59 -1.32 -7.94 -3.96
N LYS A 60 -0.97 -7.59 -2.72
CA LYS A 60 0.01 -8.34 -1.92
C LYS A 60 -0.39 -9.82 -1.80
N HIS A 61 -1.67 -10.11 -1.52
CA HIS A 61 -2.18 -11.48 -1.44
C HIS A 61 -2.04 -12.24 -2.78
N LEU A 62 -2.39 -11.60 -3.90
CA LEU A 62 -2.29 -12.21 -5.23
C LEU A 62 -0.84 -12.38 -5.71
N THR A 63 0.08 -11.50 -5.32
CA THR A 63 1.50 -11.58 -5.70
C THR A 63 2.29 -12.57 -4.85
N LYS A 64 1.94 -12.73 -3.56
CA LYS A 64 2.60 -13.64 -2.60
C LYS A 64 2.91 -15.06 -3.13
N PRO A 65 2.01 -15.79 -3.80
CA PRO A 65 2.30 -17.14 -4.28
C PRO A 65 3.34 -17.19 -5.41
N HIS A 66 3.56 -16.09 -6.12
CA HIS A 66 4.49 -16.00 -7.25
C HIS A 66 5.88 -15.48 -6.86
N LEU A 67 6.07 -15.11 -5.58
CA LEU A 67 7.35 -14.67 -5.03
C LEU A 67 8.14 -15.86 -4.47
N LYS A 68 9.48 -15.80 -4.57
CA LYS A 68 10.34 -16.77 -3.87
C LYS A 68 10.10 -16.69 -2.37
N GLU A 69 10.27 -17.81 -1.65
CA GLU A 69 9.97 -17.92 -0.21
C GLU A 69 10.56 -16.78 0.64
N GLU A 70 11.77 -16.37 0.31
CA GLU A 70 12.48 -15.26 0.95
C GLU A 70 11.81 -13.88 0.84
N TYR A 71 10.99 -13.65 -0.20
CA TYR A 71 10.29 -12.37 -0.41
C TYR A 71 8.84 -12.42 0.09
N LYS A 72 8.28 -13.60 0.40
CA LYS A 72 6.90 -13.73 0.89
C LYS A 72 6.57 -12.94 2.17
N PRO A 73 7.52 -12.68 3.10
CA PRO A 73 7.26 -11.81 4.25
C PRO A 73 6.87 -10.37 3.88
N LEU A 74 7.28 -9.86 2.72
CA LEU A 74 6.95 -8.50 2.25
C LEU A 74 5.46 -8.33 1.93
N CYS A 75 4.77 -9.43 1.63
CA CYS A 75 3.34 -9.47 1.39
C CYS A 75 2.53 -9.77 2.66
N ALA A 76 3.15 -9.82 3.85
CA ALA A 76 2.43 -9.99 5.10
C ALA A 76 1.45 -8.81 5.35
N PRO A 77 0.26 -9.04 5.93
CA PRO A 77 -0.72 -7.99 6.18
C PRO A 77 -0.21 -6.85 7.07
N GLY A 78 0.67 -7.17 8.02
CA GLY A 78 1.33 -6.20 8.90
C GLY A 78 2.62 -5.60 8.33
N ALA A 79 3.08 -6.03 7.15
CA ALA A 79 4.23 -5.39 6.51
C ALA A 79 3.80 -4.01 6.03
N PRO A 80 4.55 -2.94 6.35
CA PRO A 80 4.18 -1.58 5.99
C PRO A 80 3.86 -1.49 4.50
N VAL A 81 2.82 -0.73 4.16
CA VAL A 81 2.58 -0.30 2.78
C VAL A 81 3.57 0.82 2.54
N SER A 82 4.83 0.43 2.31
CA SER A 82 5.86 1.39 1.96
C SER A 82 5.77 1.68 0.47
N PHE A 83 5.59 2.96 0.14
CA PHE A 83 5.66 3.49 -1.22
C PHE A 83 7.11 3.50 -1.76
N ASP A 84 8.10 3.30 -0.89
CA ASP A 84 9.53 3.27 -1.21
C ASP A 84 10.08 1.84 -1.37
N GLU A 85 9.49 0.84 -0.68
CA GLU A 85 10.05 -0.52 -0.59
C GLU A 85 9.57 -1.47 -1.70
N LEU A 86 8.47 -1.17 -2.40
CA LEU A 86 7.87 -2.17 -3.29
C LEU A 86 8.31 -2.05 -4.76
N MET A 87 9.06 -1.00 -5.14
CA MET A 87 9.49 -0.75 -6.53
C MET A 87 10.89 -0.09 -6.66
N GLY A 88 11.66 0.07 -5.58
CA GLY A 88 12.93 0.82 -5.61
C GLY A 88 14.10 0.20 -4.85
N ASP A 89 15.23 0.92 -4.79
CA ASP A 89 16.50 0.53 -4.16
C ASP A 89 16.38 0.05 -2.69
N ASP A 90 15.33 0.45 -1.99
CA ASP A 90 15.09 0.05 -0.60
C ASP A 90 14.56 -1.37 -0.43
N LEU A 91 13.99 -2.00 -1.47
CA LEU A 91 13.64 -3.43 -1.42
C LEU A 91 14.89 -4.28 -1.14
N ALA A 92 15.99 -3.95 -1.81
CA ALA A 92 17.26 -4.62 -1.63
C ALA A 92 17.88 -4.30 -0.25
N ARG A 93 17.67 -3.10 0.30
CA ARG A 93 18.13 -2.73 1.65
C ARG A 93 17.30 -3.38 2.76
N SER A 94 15.97 -3.45 2.62
CA SER A 94 15.08 -4.07 3.59
C SER A 94 15.30 -5.58 3.65
N MET A 95 15.52 -6.23 2.50
CA MET A 95 15.98 -7.62 2.44
C MET A 95 17.28 -7.81 3.21
N ARG A 96 18.30 -6.98 2.95
CA ARG A 96 19.57 -7.07 3.67
C ARG A 96 19.41 -6.89 5.17
N ARG A 97 18.50 -6.04 5.64
CA ARG A 97 18.19 -5.89 7.08
C ARG A 97 17.47 -7.13 7.64
N TYR A 98 16.49 -7.67 6.93
CA TYR A 98 15.78 -8.88 7.33
C TYR A 98 16.74 -10.07 7.46
N TYR A 99 17.60 -10.29 6.46
CA TYR A 99 18.63 -11.33 6.51
C TYR A 99 19.70 -11.09 7.59
N ARG A 100 19.98 -9.84 7.95
CA ARG A 100 20.94 -9.48 9.02
C ARG A 100 20.39 -9.74 10.43
N HIS A 101 19.09 -9.91 10.58
CA HIS A 101 18.44 -10.22 11.87
C HIS A 101 17.79 -11.60 11.92
N LYS A 102 17.94 -12.43 10.87
CA LYS A 102 17.54 -13.84 10.93
C LYS A 102 18.47 -14.56 11.92
N PRO A 103 17.98 -15.10 13.05
CA PRO A 103 18.80 -15.94 13.90
C PRO A 103 19.28 -17.15 13.08
N PRO A 104 20.50 -17.66 13.34
CA PRO A 104 21.04 -18.77 12.56
C PRO A 104 20.11 -19.97 12.69
N GLU A 105 19.69 -20.51 11.56
CA GLU A 105 19.06 -21.84 11.52
C GLU A 105 20.03 -22.82 12.19
N LYS A 106 19.58 -23.46 13.28
CA LYS A 106 20.28 -24.59 13.86
C LYS A 106 20.36 -25.66 12.77
N LYS A 107 21.53 -25.82 12.16
CA LYS A 107 21.86 -26.99 11.35
C LYS A 107 21.78 -28.20 12.28
N GLY A 108 20.63 -28.88 12.26
CA GLY A 108 20.49 -30.22 12.82
C GLY A 108 21.47 -31.13 12.08
N GLY A 109 22.50 -31.57 12.80
CA GLY A 109 23.49 -32.49 12.28
C GLY A 109 22.84 -33.84 11.97
N GLY A 110 22.86 -34.21 10.70
CA GLY A 110 22.73 -35.60 10.25
C GLY A 110 23.90 -35.86 9.31
N LYS A 111 25.00 -36.39 9.85
CA LYS A 111 26.08 -36.97 9.05
C LYS A 111 25.53 -38.24 8.42
N THR A 112 25.23 -38.22 7.12
CA THR A 112 25.16 -39.46 6.35
C THR A 112 26.58 -39.75 5.88
N GLN A 113 27.25 -40.65 6.60
CA GLN A 113 28.51 -41.24 6.18
C GLN A 113 28.25 -42.09 4.93
N TYR A 114 29.00 -41.81 3.86
CA TYR A 114 29.23 -42.77 2.79
C TYR A 114 30.31 -43.75 3.27
N THR A 115 29.98 -45.04 3.38
CA THR A 115 30.95 -46.13 3.39
C THR A 115 30.35 -47.38 2.78
N ASN A 116 31.08 -47.88 1.76
CA ASN A 116 31.00 -49.13 1.00
C ASN A 116 29.74 -49.44 0.19
#